data_AF-A0A2W5QFL5-F1
#
_entry.id   AF-A0A2W5QFL5-F1
#
_cell.length_a   1.000
_cell.length_b   1.000
_cell.length_c   1.000
_cell.angle_alpha   90.00
_cell.angle_beta   90.00
_cell.angle_gamma   90.00
#
_symmetry.space_group_name_H-M   'P 1'
#
loop_
_entity.id
_entity.type
_entity.pdbx_description
1 polymer ?
#
loop_
_entity_poly.entity_id
_entity_poly.type
_entity_poly.pdbx_seq_one_letter_code
_entity_poly.pdbx_strand_id
1 'polypeptide(L)' 'MTSLQGKRALVTGASGALGSAIAERLARDGATVLLHANG' A
#
# COMPACT_ATOMS: atom_id res chain seq x y z
N MET A 1 4.41 1.40 -16.27
CA MET A 1 3.81 0.04 -16.33
C MET A 1 3.21 -0.25 -14.97
N THR A 2 1.97 -0.72 -14.90
CA THR A 2 1.26 -1.03 -13.65
C THR A 2 1.39 -2.51 -13.32
N SER A 3 2.49 -2.87 -12.66
CA SER A 3 2.87 -4.28 -12.40
C SER A 3 1.95 -5.02 -11.43
N LEU A 4 1.17 -4.30 -10.63
CA LEU A 4 0.32 -4.86 -9.58
C LEU A 4 -1.19 -4.76 -9.89
N GLN A 5 -1.55 -4.48 -11.13
CA GLN A 5 -2.96 -4.37 -11.51
C GLN A 5 -3.75 -5.65 -11.16
N GLY A 6 -4.90 -5.48 -10.50
CA GLY A 6 -5.74 -6.59 -10.04
C GLY A 6 -5.20 -7.36 -8.82
N LYS A 7 -4.06 -6.95 -8.25
CA LYS A 7 -3.52 -7.51 -7.01
C LYS A 7 -4.02 -6.71 -5.80
N ARG A 8 -4.10 -7.39 -4.65
CA ARG A 8 -4.42 -6.79 -3.36
C ARG A 8 -3.19 -6.85 -2.46
N ALA A 9 -2.90 -5.77 -1.74
CA ALA A 9 -1.80 -5.72 -0.78
C ALA A 9 -2.30 -5.20 0.58
N LEU A 10 -1.91 -5.85 1.67
CA LEU A 10 -2.18 -5.39 3.04
C LEU A 10 -0.90 -4.73 3.59
N VAL A 11 -1.02 -3.46 3.98
CA VAL A 11 0.05 -2.73 4.67
C VAL A 11 -0.35 -2.53 6.11
N THR A 12 0.45 -3.07 7.04
CA THR A 12 0.33 -2.83 8.49
C THR A 12 1.28 -1.71 8.91
N GLY A 13 0.97 -1.00 9.99
CA GLY A 13 1.71 0.21 10.37
C GLY A 13 1.62 1.32 9.32
N ALA A 14 0.51 1.37 8.57
CA ALA A 14 0.35 2.24 7.40
C ALA A 14 0.39 3.75 7.73
N SER A 15 0.23 4.13 9.00
CA SER A 15 0.37 5.52 9.46
C SER A 15 1.82 5.97 9.66
N GLY A 16 2.78 5.05 9.74
CA GLY A 16 4.20 5.37 9.87
C GLY A 16 4.80 5.88 8.56
N ALA A 17 5.95 6.57 8.65
CA ALA A 17 6.64 7.13 7.47
C ALA A 17 6.95 6.06 6.39
N LEU A 18 7.43 4.89 6.81
CA LEU A 18 7.72 3.81 5.88
C LEU A 18 6.44 3.13 5.36
N GLY A 19 5.46 2.88 6.24
CA GLY A 19 4.20 2.23 5.87
C GLY A 19 3.42 3.02 4.83
N SER A 20 3.33 4.35 5.02
CA SER A 20 2.70 5.26 4.05
C SER A 20 3.45 5.28 2.71
N ALA A 21 4.79 5.41 2.72
CA ALA A 21 5.58 5.39 1.49
C ALA A 21 5.43 4.09 0.68
N ILE A 22 5.36 2.94 1.37
CA ILE A 22 5.10 1.64 0.75
C ILE A 22 3.68 1.58 0.16
N ALA A 23 2.67 1.98 0.94
CA ALA A 23 1.27 1.99 0.48
C ALA A 23 1.09 2.82 -0.80
N GLU A 24 1.67 4.02 -0.84
CA GLU A 24 1.62 4.88 -2.01
C GLU A 24 2.30 4.25 -3.23
N ARG A 25 3.46 3.62 -3.04
CA ARG A 25 4.16 2.96 -4.15
C ARG A 25 3.33 1.80 -4.71
N LEU A 26 2.76 0.97 -3.85
CA LEU A 26 1.89 -0.14 -4.26
C LEU A 26 0.64 0.34 -4.99
N ALA A 27 0.04 1.44 -4.54
CA ALA A 27 -1.10 2.06 -5.22
C ALA A 27 -0.71 2.60 -6.62
N ARG A 28 0.44 3.29 -6.73
CA ARG A 28 0.99 3.75 -8.03
C ARG A 28 1.27 2.60 -9.00
N ASP A 29 1.72 1.47 -8.48
CA ASP A 29 1.98 0.26 -9.27
C ASP A 29 0.69 -0.52 -9.62
N GLY A 30 -0.47 -0.10 -9.10
CA GLY A 30 -1.79 -0.55 -9.52
C GLY A 30 -2.52 -1.51 -8.58
N ALA A 31 -1.98 -1.74 -7.37
CA ALA A 31 -2.61 -2.60 -6.38
C ALA A 31 -3.83 -1.95 -5.73
N THR A 32 -4.84 -2.75 -5.36
CA THR A 32 -5.79 -2.36 -4.32
C THR A 32 -5.12 -2.51 -2.96
N VAL A 33 -4.84 -1.39 -2.31
CA VAL A 33 -4.13 -1.38 -1.03
C VAL A 33 -5.13 -1.34 0.13
N LEU A 34 -4.99 -2.29 1.05
CA LEU A 34 -5.69 -2.36 2.33
C LEU A 34 -4.73 -1.81 3.39
N LEU A 35 -5.19 -0.82 4.15
CA LEU A 35 -4.38 -0.16 5.16
C LEU A 35 -4.82 -0.58 6.55
N HIS A 36 -3.88 -1.00 7.37
CA HIS A 36 -4.07 -1.19 8.79
C HIS A 36 -3.07 -0.31 9.54
N ALA A 37 -3.58 0.51 10.43
CA ALA A 37 -2.80 1.32 11.35
C ALA A 37 -3.51 1.35 12.70
N ASN A 38 -2.73 1.42 13.77
CA ASN A 38 -3.21 1.69 15.10
C ASN A 38 -2.60 3.03 15.55
N GLY A 39 -3.39 3.86 16.21
CA GLY A 39 -2.94 5.10 16.84
C GLY A 39 -2.27 4.85 18.17
#